data_AF-A0A1Q7NEV3-F1
#
_entry.id   AF-A0A1Q7NEV3-F1
#
_cell.length_a   1.000
_cell.length_b   1.000
_cell.length_c   1.000
_cell.angle_alpha   90.00
_cell.angle_beta   90.00
_cell.angle_gamma   90.00
#
_symmetry.space_group_name_H-M   'P 1'
#
loop_
_entity.id
_entity.type
_entity.pdbx_description
1 polymer ?
#
loop_
_entity_poly.entity_id
_entity_poly.type
_entity_poly.pdbx_seq_one_letter_code
_entity_poly.pdbx_strand_id
1 'polypeptide(L)'
;MPTQFRLAVALESYRREHGFYLESKSEATLINHLNPHYLARVIRVDPWHQPYEYEGTRDGFTLRSVGPDGKSNTADDIFLPGGSR
;
A
#
# COMPACT_ATOMS: atom_id res chain seq x y z
N MET A 1 -1.84 -13.35 8.71
CA MET A 1 -1.31 -11.97 8.73
C MET A 1 -1.90 -11.22 7.54
N PRO A 2 -2.58 -10.09 7.73
CA PRO A 2 -3.14 -9.32 6.61
C PRO A 2 -2.02 -8.83 5.69
N THR A 3 -2.16 -9.06 4.40
CA THR A 3 -1.16 -8.79 3.34
C THR A 3 -0.76 -7.32 3.25
N GLN A 4 -1.70 -6.42 3.51
CA GLN A 4 -1.52 -4.96 3.59
C GLN A 4 -0.43 -4.51 4.58
N PHE A 5 -0.20 -5.25 5.67
CA PHE A 5 0.85 -4.91 6.65
C PHE A 5 2.26 -5.00 6.04
N ARG A 6 2.48 -5.92 5.09
CA ARG A 6 3.80 -6.07 4.44
C ARG A 6 4.13 -4.89 3.54
N LEU A 7 3.12 -4.36 2.83
CA LEU A 7 3.27 -3.16 2.01
C LEU A 7 3.57 -1.93 2.88
N ALA A 8 2.88 -1.78 4.01
CA ALA A 8 3.16 -0.71 4.96
C ALA A 8 4.60 -0.80 5.51
N VAL A 9 5.07 -1.97 5.94
CA VAL A 9 6.45 -2.15 6.42
C VAL A 9 7.49 -1.83 5.34
N ALA A 10 7.22 -2.20 4.09
CA ALA A 10 8.09 -1.88 2.97
C ALA A 10 8.13 -0.36 2.69
N LEU A 11 6.98 0.32 2.76
CA LEU A 11 6.87 1.78 2.65
C LEU A 11 7.60 2.51 3.78
N GLU A 12 7.49 2.03 5.02
CA GLU A 12 8.24 2.57 6.15
C GLU A 12 9.75 2.46 5.91
N SER A 13 10.20 1.33 5.34
CA SER A 13 11.61 1.10 5.03
C SER A 13 12.09 2.03 3.91
N TYR A 14 11.29 2.19 2.85
CA TYR A 14 11.55 3.16 1.78
C TYR A 14 11.67 4.58 2.33
N ARG A 15 10.74 5.00 3.20
CA ARG A 15 10.75 6.32 3.82
C ARG A 15 11.94 6.53 4.75
N ARG A 16 12.42 5.50 5.46
CA ARG A 16 13.63 5.60 6.28
C ARG A 16 14.89 5.84 5.44
N GLU A 17 14.94 5.28 4.22
CA GLU A 17 16.10 5.43 3.33
C GLU A 17 16.06 6.73 2.52
N HIS A 18 14.89 7.10 1.99
CA HIS A 18 14.72 8.28 1.13
C HIS A 18 14.32 9.55 1.88
N GLY A 19 13.78 9.42 3.10
CA GLY A 19 13.28 10.52 3.92
C GLY A 19 11.82 10.92 3.67
N PHE A 20 11.15 10.35 2.67
CA PHE A 20 9.76 10.64 2.29
C PHE A 20 9.04 9.37 1.78
N TYR A 21 7.71 9.36 1.79
CA TYR A 21 6.94 8.28 1.16
C TYR A 21 6.76 8.51 -0.35
N LEU A 22 6.51 7.43 -1.08
CA LEU A 22 6.35 7.48 -2.53
C LEU A 22 5.08 8.26 -2.92
N GLU A 23 5.26 9.43 -3.53
CA GLU A 23 4.17 10.24 -4.06
C GLU A 23 3.58 9.61 -5.33
N SER A 24 2.51 8.83 -5.18
CA SER A 24 1.84 8.21 -6.31
C SER A 24 0.41 7.82 -5.97
N LYS A 25 -0.43 7.74 -7.00
CA LYS A 25 -1.77 7.14 -6.92
C LYS A 25 -1.84 5.76 -7.59
N SER A 26 -0.68 5.19 -7.91
CA SER A 26 -0.56 3.97 -8.71
C SER A 26 0.11 2.86 -7.91
N GLU A 27 -0.63 1.79 -7.64
CA GLU A 27 -0.11 0.57 -7.00
C GLU A 27 1.03 -0.06 -7.81
N ALA A 28 0.93 -0.08 -9.15
CA ALA A 28 2.01 -0.58 -9.99
C ALA A 28 3.34 0.17 -9.76
N THR A 29 3.29 1.51 -9.62
CA THR A 29 4.47 2.33 -9.34
C THR A 29 5.02 2.03 -7.95
N LEU A 30 4.14 1.85 -6.96
CA LEU A 30 4.50 1.43 -5.62
C LEU A 30 5.27 0.10 -5.64
N ILE A 31 4.70 -0.94 -6.23
CA ILE A 31 5.31 -2.26 -6.25
C ILE A 31 6.64 -2.24 -7.00
N ASN A 32 6.76 -1.48 -8.09
CA ASN A 32 8.03 -1.36 -8.82
C ASN A 32 9.14 -0.66 -8.03
N HIS A 33 8.80 0.26 -7.11
CA HIS A 33 9.80 0.88 -6.23
C HIS A 33 10.13 0.01 -5.02
N LEU A 34 9.14 -0.71 -4.50
CA LEU A 34 9.32 -1.55 -3.31
C LEU A 34 10.00 -2.88 -3.63
N ASN A 35 9.71 -3.48 -4.78
CA ASN A 35 10.31 -4.74 -5.20
C ASN A 35 11.57 -4.50 -6.05
N PRO A 36 12.62 -5.31 -5.88
CA PRO A 36 12.78 -6.40 -4.90
C PRO A 36 13.33 -5.94 -3.54
N HIS A 37 13.73 -4.68 -3.40
CA HIS A 37 14.56 -4.19 -2.29
C HIS A 37 13.89 -4.22 -0.91
N TYR A 38 12.62 -3.83 -0.82
CA TYR A 38 11.87 -3.75 0.44
C TYR A 38 10.74 -4.78 0.52
N LEU A 39 10.36 -5.36 -0.62
CA LEU A 39 9.26 -6.31 -0.72
C LEU A 39 9.74 -7.63 -1.35
N ALA A 40 10.01 -8.62 -0.50
CA ALA A 40 10.49 -9.95 -0.92
C ALA A 40 9.49 -10.74 -1.80
N ARG A 41 8.19 -10.42 -1.71
CA ARG A 41 7.14 -11.03 -2.54
C ARG A 41 6.20 -9.94 -3.04
N VAL A 42 5.99 -9.90 -4.35
CA VAL A 42 5.02 -8.99 -4.98
C VAL A 42 3.60 -9.34 -4.50
N ILE A 43 2.96 -8.38 -3.82
CA ILE A 43 1.58 -8.46 -3.35
C ILE A 43 0.82 -7.34 -4.04
N ARG A 44 0.07 -7.67 -5.09
CA ARG A 44 -0.77 -6.71 -5.84
C ARG A 44 -2.23 -6.80 -5.46
N VAL A 45 -2.65 -7.99 -5.05
CA VAL A 45 -4.04 -8.29 -4.75
C VAL A 45 -4.23 -8.61 -3.27
N ASP A 46 -5.41 -8.24 -2.77
CA ASP A 46 -5.88 -8.58 -1.44
C ASP A 46 -6.44 -10.02 -1.38
N PRO A 47 -6.85 -10.51 -0.19
CA PRO A 47 -7.37 -11.87 -0.03
C PRO A 47 -8.60 -12.21 -0.88
N TRP A 48 -9.31 -11.21 -1.40
CA TRP A 48 -10.46 -11.35 -2.29
C TRP A 48 -10.09 -11.20 -3.76
N HIS A 49 -8.79 -11.23 -4.09
CA HIS A 49 -8.22 -11.06 -5.42
C HIS A 49 -8.45 -9.69 -6.05
N GLN A 50 -8.80 -8.69 -5.25
CA GLN A 50 -8.97 -7.32 -5.73
C GLN A 50 -7.65 -6.55 -5.63
N PRO A 51 -7.34 -5.65 -6.59
CA PRO A 51 -6.11 -4.87 -6.53
C PRO A 51 -6.13 -3.91 -5.35
N TYR A 52 -4.98 -3.74 -4.70
CA TYR A 52 -4.84 -2.70 -3.67
C TYR A 52 -4.83 -1.32 -4.31
N GLU A 53 -5.54 -0.39 -3.68
CA GLU A 53 -5.48 1.01 -4.06
C GLU A 53 -4.45 1.73 -3.18
N TYR A 54 -3.54 2.46 -3.81
CA TYR A 54 -2.49 3.19 -3.12
C TYR A 54 -2.62 4.69 -3.41
N GLU A 55 -2.59 5.48 -2.34
CA GLU A 55 -2.44 6.93 -2.44
C GLU A 55 -1.36 7.40 -1.46
N GLY A 56 -0.24 7.84 -2.02
CA GLY A 56 0.91 8.34 -1.27
C GLY A 56 1.17 9.82 -1.50
N THR A 57 1.61 10.49 -0.43
CA THR A 57 2.13 11.85 -0.42
C THR A 57 3.53 11.84 0.20
N ARG A 58 4.25 12.96 0.28
CA ARG A 58 5.59 12.98 0.91
C ARG A 58 5.57 12.57 2.39
N ASP A 59 4.49 12.91 3.09
CA ASP A 59 4.42 12.86 4.55
C ASP A 59 3.65 11.64 5.08
N GLY A 60 2.83 11.03 4.23
CA GLY A 60 2.09 9.83 4.56
C GLY A 60 1.50 9.12 3.35
N PHE A 61 0.88 7.98 3.59
CA PHE A 61 0.23 7.16 2.57
C PHE A 61 -1.05 6.51 3.10
N THR A 62 -1.90 6.07 2.18
CA THR A 62 -3.07 5.25 2.46
C THR A 62 -3.07 4.06 1.51
N LEU A 63 -3.18 2.85 2.09
CA LEU A 63 -3.48 1.63 1.36
C LEU A 63 -4.94 1.27 1.58
N ARG A 64 -5.69 1.02 0.51
CA ARG A 64 -7.08 0.56 0.57
C ARG A 64 -7.22 -0.82 -0.07
N SER A 65 -7.96 -1.70 0.59
CA SER A 65 -8.54 -2.92 0.00
C SER A 65 -10.04 -2.73 -0.10
N VAL A 66 -10.61 -3.02 -1.26
CA VAL A 66 -12.06 -2.91 -1.54
C VAL A 66 -12.88 -4.07 -0.96
N GLY A 67 -12.22 -4.98 -0.23
CA GLY A 67 -12.88 -6.07 0.46
C GLY A 67 -13.58 -7.08 -0.47
N PRO A 68 -14.47 -7.92 0.09
CA PRO A 68 -15.16 -8.99 -0.63
C PRO A 68 -16.11 -8.53 -1.72
N ASP A 69 -16.70 -7.34 -1.59
CA ASP A 69 -17.70 -6.87 -2.55
C ASP A 69 -17.07 -6.30 -3.83
N GLY A 70 -15.78 -5.97 -3.76
CA GLY A 70 -14.97 -5.56 -4.89
C GLY A 70 -15.25 -4.15 -5.38
N LYS A 71 -16.06 -3.36 -4.67
CA LYS A 71 -16.35 -1.98 -5.03
C LYS A 71 -15.68 -1.04 -4.03
N SER A 72 -15.03 -0.02 -4.58
CA SER A 72 -14.46 1.05 -3.78
C SER A 72 -15.56 1.93 -3.16
N ASN A 73 -15.27 2.45 -1.97
CA ASN A 73 -16.11 3.35 -1.17
C ASN A 73 -17.34 2.65 -0.56
N THR A 74 -17.18 1.38 -0.15
CA THR A 74 -18.20 0.64 0.61
C THR A 74 -17.79 0.50 2.08
N ALA A 75 -18.70 -0.02 2.90
CA ALA A 75 -18.45 -0.24 4.33
C ALA A 75 -17.39 -1.34 4.60
N ASP A 76 -17.13 -2.19 3.60
CA ASP A 76 -16.18 -3.29 3.67
C ASP A 76 -14.76 -2.87 3.23
N ASP A 77 -14.58 -1.62 2.78
CA ASP A 77 -13.28 -1.05 2.48
C ASP A 77 -12.37 -1.05 3.73
N ILE A 78 -11.19 -1.65 3.59
CA ILE A 78 -10.19 -1.68 4.64
C ILE A 78 -9.10 -0.66 4.31
N PHE A 79 -8.98 0.36 5.14
CA PHE A 79 -7.97 1.41 5.03
C PHE A 79 -6.82 1.19 6.01
N LEU A 80 -5.60 1.26 5.50
CA LEU A 80 -4.37 1.25 6.29
C LEU A 80 -3.59 2.55 6.00
N PRO A 81 -3.84 3.61 6.78
CA PRO A 81 -3.02 4.81 6.72
C PRO A 81 -1.66 4.58 7.39
N GLY A 82 -0.63 5.24 6.88
CA GLY A 82 0.71 5.30 7.47
C GLY A 82 1.35 6.67 7.25
N GLY A 83 2.34 7.00 8.06
CA GLY A 83 2.89 8.36 8.14
C GLY A 83 2.69 9.03 9.48
N SER A 84 3.44 10.10 9.70
CA SER A 84 3.25 10.98 10.85
C SER A 84 2.12 11.95 10.49
N ARG A 85 1.12 12.09 11.36
CA ARG A 85 0.08 13.10 11.20
C ARG A 85 0.54 14.43 11.78
#